data_AF-A0A9Q9W3L7-F1
#
_entry.id   AF-A0A9Q9W3L7-F1
#
_cell.length_a   1.000
_cell.length_b   1.000
_cell.length_c   1.000
_cell.angle_alpha   90.00
_cell.angle_beta   90.00
_cell.angle_gamma   90.00
#
_symmetry.space_group_name_H-M   'P 1'
#
loop_
_entity.id
_entity.type
_entity.pdbx_description
1 polymer ?
#
loop_
_entity_poly.entity_id
_entity_poly.type
_entity_poly.pdbx_seq_one_letter_code
_entity_poly.pdbx_strand_id
1 'polypeptide(L)'
;MACKGSRDDLIGEKLLIDMVTSKVKYVTDKVKAILPALPESPLISKGQDQMLVQQLSEIIKVYGDNIDQDKEFNDIIDDLAKVADTSSFLKLVKKVFTDDQITWGRIIVLFYSVGKLSAKMVLIHTHSVVSALLNASLDYFRKHLLEWIWKKGGWMSSIPALACFSIGIFSGSIKSKL
;
A
#
# COMPACT_ATOMS: atom_id res chain seq x y z
N MET A 1 16.19 -17.30 16.62
CA MET A 1 15.91 -18.00 15.35
C MET A 1 14.80 -17.24 14.65
N ALA A 2 15.11 -16.47 13.60
CA ALA A 2 14.09 -15.77 12.83
C ALA A 2 13.39 -16.79 11.93
N CYS A 3 12.10 -17.06 12.17
CA CYS A 3 11.29 -17.76 11.19
C CYS A 3 11.34 -16.95 9.89
N LYS A 4 11.96 -17.52 8.87
CA LYS A 4 11.94 -16.97 7.51
C LYS A 4 10.45 -16.79 7.15
N GLY A 5 10.04 -15.56 6.86
CA GLY A 5 8.65 -15.22 6.52
C GLY A 5 8.10 -16.15 5.44
N SER A 6 6.80 -16.46 5.49
CA SER A 6 6.19 -17.31 4.46
C SER A 6 6.28 -16.64 3.08
N ARG A 7 6.01 -17.39 2.01
CA ARG A 7 6.03 -16.83 0.65
C ARG A 7 5.17 -15.57 0.52
N ASP A 8 3.95 -15.61 1.07
CA ASP A 8 3.02 -14.47 0.96
C ASP A 8 3.38 -13.32 1.90
N ASP A 9 4.09 -13.59 2.99
CA ASP A 9 4.67 -12.58 3.87
C ASP A 9 5.71 -11.76 3.08
N LEU A 10 6.69 -12.44 2.47
CA LEU A 10 7.75 -11.81 1.67
C LEU A 10 7.20 -11.00 0.49
N ILE A 11 6.17 -11.53 -0.21
CA ILE A 11 5.53 -10.82 -1.32
C ILE A 11 4.84 -9.55 -0.82
N GLY A 12 4.07 -9.64 0.27
CA GLY A 12 3.35 -8.49 0.82
C GLY A 12 4.28 -7.40 1.36
N GLU A 13 5.32 -7.80 2.10
CA GLU A 13 6.38 -6.89 2.56
C GLU A 13 7.06 -6.18 1.39
N LYS A 14 7.44 -6.93 0.36
CA LYS A 14 8.07 -6.38 -0.83
C LYS A 14 7.17 -5.36 -1.52
N LEU A 15 5.89 -5.69 -1.75
CA LEU A 15 4.95 -4.78 -2.39
C LEU A 15 4.80 -3.47 -1.61
N LEU A 16 4.68 -3.55 -0.29
CA LEU A 16 4.51 -2.37 0.56
C LEU A 16 5.79 -1.51 0.62
N ILE A 17 6.96 -2.13 0.81
CA ILE A 17 8.25 -1.44 0.87
C ILE A 17 8.57 -0.79 -0.48
N ASP A 18 8.40 -1.51 -1.59
CA ASP A 18 8.70 -0.99 -2.93
C ASP A 18 7.76 0.17 -3.29
N MET A 19 6.48 0.09 -2.92
CA MET A 19 5.50 1.16 -3.14
C MET A 19 5.87 2.45 -2.37
N VAL A 20 6.18 2.33 -1.09
CA VAL A 20 6.60 3.47 -0.26
C VAL A 20 7.92 4.05 -0.78
N THR A 21 8.91 3.19 -1.03
CA THR A 21 10.23 3.60 -1.52
C THR A 21 10.11 4.33 -2.85
N SER A 22 9.31 3.82 -3.78
CA SER A 22 9.10 4.43 -5.10
C SER A 22 8.50 5.84 -4.98
N LYS A 23 7.40 6.00 -4.21
CA LYS A 23 6.72 7.29 -4.03
C LYS A 23 7.58 8.30 -3.26
N VAL A 24 8.25 7.86 -2.20
CA VAL A 24 9.15 8.70 -1.39
C VAL A 24 10.35 9.15 -2.22
N LYS A 25 11.03 8.24 -2.92
CA LYS A 25 12.17 8.58 -3.78
C LYS A 25 11.80 9.58 -4.87
N TYR A 26 10.67 9.38 -5.54
CA TYR A 26 10.17 10.32 -6.55
C TYR A 26 10.02 11.75 -5.99
N VAL A 27 9.43 11.89 -4.80
CA VAL A 27 9.28 13.19 -4.14
C VAL A 27 10.62 13.76 -3.71
N THR A 28 11.43 12.97 -3.02
CA THR A 28 12.75 13.38 -2.51
C THR A 28 13.63 13.90 -3.65
N ASP A 29 13.68 13.20 -4.79
CA ASP A 29 14.44 13.61 -5.98
C ASP A 29 13.88 14.93 -6.56
N LYS A 30 12.55 15.06 -6.63
CA LYS A 30 11.88 16.26 -7.15
C LYS A 30 12.14 17.51 -6.31
N VAL A 31 12.15 17.37 -4.98
CA VAL A 31 12.35 18.51 -4.06
C VAL A 31 13.79 18.62 -3.52
N LYS A 32 14.71 17.77 -4.02
CA LYS A 32 16.12 17.69 -3.57
C LYS A 32 16.27 17.54 -2.05
N ALA A 33 15.41 16.74 -1.42
CA ALA A 33 15.46 16.46 0.01
C ALA A 33 16.36 15.25 0.33
N ILE A 34 16.51 14.95 1.61
CA ILE A 34 17.20 13.75 2.09
C ILE A 34 16.23 12.56 2.03
N LEU A 35 16.68 11.42 1.52
CA LEU A 35 15.89 10.19 1.53
C LEU A 35 15.76 9.66 2.96
N PRO A 36 14.54 9.44 3.49
CA PRO A 36 14.35 8.79 4.78
C PRO A 36 15.01 7.41 4.84
N ALA A 37 15.44 7.00 6.03
CA ALA A 37 15.88 5.61 6.26
C ALA A 37 14.66 4.68 6.18
N LEU A 38 14.59 3.89 5.11
CA LEU A 38 13.55 2.90 4.87
C LEU A 38 14.11 1.47 5.08
N PRO A 39 13.29 0.52 5.56
CA PRO A 39 13.64 -0.89 5.59
C PRO A 39 14.04 -1.41 4.20
N GLU A 40 14.94 -2.39 4.17
CA GLU A 40 15.34 -3.05 2.94
C GLU A 40 14.21 -3.95 2.40
N SER A 41 13.98 -3.88 1.08
CA SER A 41 13.00 -4.71 0.40
C SER A 41 13.46 -6.17 0.36
N PRO A 42 12.60 -7.15 0.71
CA PRO A 42 12.93 -8.56 0.63
C PRO A 42 13.35 -8.99 -0.78
N LEU A 43 14.36 -9.86 -0.86
CA LEU A 43 14.76 -10.50 -2.12
C LEU A 43 13.83 -11.67 -2.45
N ILE A 44 13.16 -11.58 -3.60
CA ILE A 44 12.36 -12.67 -4.15
C ILE A 44 13.22 -13.42 -5.16
N SER A 45 13.62 -14.65 -4.83
CA SER A 45 14.54 -15.44 -5.65
C SER A 45 13.86 -16.25 -6.76
N LYS A 46 12.56 -16.54 -6.63
CA LYS A 46 11.82 -17.35 -7.60
C LYS A 46 11.24 -16.48 -8.71
N GLY A 47 11.48 -16.84 -9.97
CA GLY A 47 11.01 -16.07 -11.13
C GLY A 47 9.48 -15.89 -11.17
N GLN A 48 8.71 -16.91 -10.81
CA GLN A 48 7.24 -16.80 -10.73
C GLN A 48 6.77 -15.77 -9.69
N ASP A 49 7.40 -15.76 -8.52
CA ASP A 49 7.06 -14.83 -7.45
C ASP A 49 7.49 -13.39 -7.82
N GLN A 50 8.60 -13.23 -8.56
CA GLN A 50 9.01 -11.93 -9.11
C GLN A 50 7.98 -11.40 -10.13
N MET A 51 7.51 -12.26 -11.04
CA MET A 51 6.46 -11.89 -12.01
C MET A 51 5.16 -11.50 -11.30
N LEU A 52 4.79 -12.24 -10.25
CA LEU A 52 3.60 -11.93 -9.44
C LEU A 52 3.73 -10.57 -8.74
N VAL A 53 4.87 -10.29 -8.11
CA VAL A 53 5.14 -8.98 -7.50
C VAL A 53 5.07 -7.85 -8.53
N GLN A 54 5.64 -8.07 -9.72
CA GLN A 54 5.58 -7.09 -10.80
C GLN A 54 4.14 -6.82 -11.25
N GLN A 55 3.35 -7.87 -11.49
CA GLN A 55 1.93 -7.74 -11.87
C GLN A 55 1.12 -7.02 -10.79
N LEU A 56 1.30 -7.38 -9.52
CA LEU A 56 0.62 -6.74 -8.41
C LEU A 56 1.03 -5.28 -8.26
N SER A 57 2.31 -4.96 -8.46
CA SER A 57 2.80 -3.58 -8.44
C SER A 57 2.12 -2.71 -9.51
N GLU A 58 1.92 -3.24 -10.72
CA GLU A 58 1.17 -2.54 -11.78
C GLU A 58 -0.30 -2.38 -11.42
N ILE A 59 -0.94 -3.41 -10.85
CA ILE A 59 -2.33 -3.31 -10.38
C ILE A 59 -2.45 -2.24 -9.29
N ILE A 60 -1.52 -2.17 -8.33
CA ILE A 60 -1.53 -1.14 -7.28
C ILE A 60 -1.44 0.25 -7.91
N LYS A 61 -0.61 0.45 -8.94
CA LYS A 61 -0.52 1.74 -9.65
C LYS A 61 -1.84 2.10 -10.33
N VAL A 62 -2.45 1.19 -11.07
CA VAL A 62 -3.72 1.43 -11.78
C VAL A 62 -4.85 1.78 -10.80
N TYR A 63 -4.94 1.09 -9.66
CA TYR A 63 -5.90 1.46 -8.61
C TYR A 63 -5.55 2.80 -7.99
N GLY A 64 -4.26 3.06 -7.81
CA GLY A 64 -3.72 4.32 -7.34
C GLY A 64 -4.12 5.52 -8.17
N ASP A 65 -4.15 5.39 -9.50
CA ASP A 65 -4.57 6.46 -10.40
C ASP A 65 -6.04 6.85 -10.18
N ASN A 66 -6.91 5.89 -9.83
CA ASN A 66 -8.30 6.18 -9.48
C ASN A 66 -8.40 6.87 -8.11
N ILE A 67 -7.60 6.44 -7.13
CA ILE A 67 -7.50 7.10 -5.82
C ILE A 67 -7.01 8.55 -5.99
N ASP A 68 -6.11 8.81 -6.93
CA ASP A 68 -5.61 10.14 -7.23
C ASP A 68 -6.70 11.08 -7.82
N GLN A 69 -7.77 10.52 -8.38
CA GLN A 69 -8.93 11.29 -8.87
C GLN A 69 -10.00 11.54 -7.79
N ASP A 70 -9.97 10.79 -6.68
CA ASP A 70 -10.91 10.96 -5.57
C ASP A 70 -10.50 12.14 -4.67
N LYS A 71 -11.16 13.28 -4.87
CA LYS A 71 -10.87 14.51 -4.12
C LYS A 71 -11.08 14.35 -2.61
N GLU A 72 -12.17 13.71 -2.18
CA GLU A 72 -12.49 13.58 -0.74
C GLU A 72 -11.44 12.71 -0.05
N PHE A 73 -11.07 11.59 -0.67
CA PHE A 73 -10.03 10.73 -0.15
C PHE A 73 -8.68 11.45 -0.08
N ASN A 74 -8.36 12.26 -1.08
CA ASN A 74 -7.12 13.04 -1.11
C ASN A 74 -7.06 14.15 -0.07
N ASP A 75 -8.18 14.83 0.19
CA ASP A 75 -8.28 15.81 1.26
C ASP A 75 -8.00 15.14 2.63
N ILE A 76 -8.50 13.92 2.85
CA ILE A 76 -8.20 13.13 4.06
C ILE A 76 -6.70 12.78 4.15
N ILE A 77 -6.09 12.29 3.07
CA ILE A 77 -4.65 11.97 3.07
C ILE A 77 -3.82 13.20 3.38
N ASP A 78 -4.20 14.37 2.85
CA ASP A 78 -3.49 15.63 3.09
C ASP A 78 -3.61 16.07 4.56
N ASP A 79 -4.77 15.91 5.18
CA ASP A 79 -4.95 16.20 6.60
C ASP A 79 -4.19 15.22 7.50
N LEU A 80 -4.18 13.93 7.16
CA LEU A 80 -3.37 12.92 7.87
C LEU A 80 -1.87 13.20 7.73
N ALA A 81 -1.43 13.69 6.57
CA ALA A 81 -0.04 14.07 6.34
C ALA A 81 0.35 15.24 7.24
N LYS A 82 -0.48 16.29 7.37
CA LYS A 82 -0.20 17.46 8.22
C LYS A 82 -0.04 17.11 9.70
N VAL A 83 -0.78 16.13 10.20
CA VAL A 83 -0.62 15.62 11.58
C VAL A 83 0.75 14.96 11.75
N ALA A 84 1.18 14.21 10.73
CA ALA A 84 2.50 13.62 10.63
C ALA A 84 2.90 12.77 11.86
N ASP A 85 2.01 11.90 12.33
CA ASP A 85 2.30 10.97 13.43
C ASP A 85 1.91 9.52 13.09
N THR A 86 2.18 8.60 14.01
CA THR A 86 1.82 7.18 13.83
C THR A 86 0.31 6.93 13.95
N SER A 87 -0.45 7.84 14.57
CA SER A 87 -1.91 7.76 14.62
C SER A 87 -2.55 7.95 13.24
N SER A 88 -1.88 8.69 12.34
CA SER A 88 -2.31 8.87 10.96
C SER A 88 -2.46 7.54 10.22
N PHE A 89 -1.61 6.55 10.51
CA PHE A 89 -1.76 5.20 9.94
C PHE A 89 -3.06 4.53 10.38
N LEU A 90 -3.37 4.53 11.68
CA LEU A 90 -4.59 3.89 12.19
C LEU A 90 -5.86 4.55 11.64
N LYS A 91 -5.85 5.88 11.48
CA LYS A 91 -6.94 6.62 10.84
C LYS A 91 -7.09 6.23 9.36
N LEU A 92 -5.97 6.09 8.64
CA LEU A 92 -5.97 5.60 7.26
C LEU A 92 -6.57 4.20 7.16
N VAL A 93 -6.16 3.27 8.04
CA VAL A 93 -6.73 1.92 8.11
C VAL A 93 -8.24 1.97 8.28
N LYS A 94 -8.75 2.77 9.23
CA LYS A 94 -10.20 2.91 9.45
C LYS A 94 -10.95 3.45 8.23
N LYS A 95 -10.35 4.37 7.46
CA LYS A 95 -10.96 4.89 6.23
C LYS A 95 -10.95 3.85 5.10
N VAL A 96 -9.98 2.95 5.05
CA VAL A 96 -9.90 1.89 4.03
C VAL A 96 -10.82 0.70 4.36
N PHE A 97 -10.96 0.36 5.64
CA PHE A 97 -11.75 -0.78 6.12
C PHE A 97 -12.95 -0.31 6.96
N THR A 98 -13.82 0.53 6.38
CA THR A 98 -14.92 1.20 7.10
C THR A 98 -16.00 0.26 7.66
N ASP A 99 -16.15 -0.94 7.11
CA ASP A 99 -17.13 -1.97 7.53
C ASP A 99 -16.43 -3.25 8.04
N ASP A 100 -15.15 -3.14 8.40
CA ASP A 100 -14.27 -4.25 8.81
C ASP A 100 -14.09 -5.37 7.77
N GLN A 101 -14.55 -5.18 6.52
CA GLN A 101 -14.38 -6.16 5.46
C GLN A 101 -13.00 -6.08 4.80
N ILE A 102 -12.25 -7.17 4.90
CA ILE A 102 -11.00 -7.35 4.15
C ILE A 102 -11.33 -7.87 2.75
N THR A 103 -10.88 -7.13 1.73
CA THR A 103 -10.95 -7.54 0.32
C THR A 103 -9.60 -7.27 -0.35
N TRP A 104 -9.31 -7.97 -1.45
CA TRP A 104 -8.09 -7.73 -2.22
C TRP A 104 -7.97 -6.27 -2.65
N GLY A 105 -9.06 -5.68 -3.17
CA GLY A 105 -9.07 -4.28 -3.58
C GLY A 105 -8.71 -3.33 -2.45
N ARG A 106 -9.21 -3.56 -1.22
CA ARG A 106 -8.89 -2.70 -0.06
C ARG A 106 -7.46 -2.86 0.43
N ILE A 107 -6.90 -4.06 0.36
CA ILE A 107 -5.47 -4.28 0.65
C ILE A 107 -4.62 -3.46 -0.33
N ILE A 108 -4.97 -3.49 -1.62
CA ILE A 108 -4.28 -2.72 -2.67
C ILE A 108 -4.42 -1.20 -2.43
N VAL A 109 -5.61 -0.72 -2.09
CA VAL A 109 -5.87 0.69 -1.72
C VAL A 109 -5.03 1.09 -0.51
N LEU A 110 -4.94 0.25 0.53
CA LEU A 110 -4.10 0.53 1.70
C LEU A 110 -2.64 0.70 1.30
N PHE A 111 -2.08 -0.24 0.53
CA PHE A 111 -0.67 -0.22 0.14
C PHE A 111 -0.32 1.03 -0.66
N TYR A 112 -1.18 1.40 -1.63
CA TYR A 112 -1.02 2.65 -2.37
C TYR A 112 -1.08 3.87 -1.44
N SER A 113 -2.08 3.91 -0.56
CA SER A 113 -2.33 5.05 0.32
C SER A 113 -1.21 5.27 1.33
N VAL A 114 -0.58 4.21 1.84
CA VAL A 114 0.61 4.31 2.71
C VAL A 114 1.78 4.95 1.95
N GLY A 115 2.01 4.55 0.68
CA GLY A 115 3.01 5.19 -0.17
C GLY A 115 2.72 6.67 -0.44
N LYS A 116 1.46 7.00 -0.73
CA LYS A 116 1.03 8.39 -0.95
C LYS A 116 1.17 9.26 0.31
N LEU A 117 0.71 8.76 1.46
CA LEU A 117 0.83 9.44 2.76
C LEU A 117 2.30 9.67 3.11
N SER A 118 3.16 8.67 2.91
CA SER A 118 4.61 8.78 3.12
C SER A 118 5.24 9.88 2.28
N ALA A 119 4.90 9.93 0.98
CA ALA A 119 5.39 10.96 0.08
C ALA A 119 4.92 12.37 0.48
N LYS A 120 3.67 12.51 0.95
CA LYS A 120 3.15 13.78 1.49
C LYS A 120 3.86 14.21 2.78
N MET A 121 4.15 13.27 3.69
CA MET A 121 4.93 13.56 4.91
C MET A 121 6.36 14.04 4.60
N VAL A 122 6.98 13.52 3.54
CA VAL A 122 8.29 14.01 3.05
C VAL A 122 8.19 15.45 2.53
N LEU A 123 7.13 15.79 1.79
CA LEU A 123 6.93 17.15 1.26
C LEU A 123 6.81 18.22 2.37
N ILE A 124 6.33 17.83 3.55
CA ILE A 124 6.21 18.71 4.72
C ILE A 124 7.39 18.54 5.72
N HIS A 125 8.52 17.99 5.25
CA HIS A 125 9.77 17.82 6.01
C HIS A 125 9.69 16.92 7.24
N THR A 126 8.76 15.98 7.29
CA THR A 126 8.59 15.06 8.44
C THR A 126 9.18 13.66 8.13
N HIS A 127 10.48 13.63 7.84
CA HIS A 127 11.17 12.43 7.35
C HIS A 127 11.28 11.30 8.38
N SER A 128 11.42 11.62 9.67
CA SER A 128 11.60 10.64 10.75
C SER A 128 10.36 9.75 10.94
N VAL A 129 9.17 10.28 10.66
CA VAL A 129 7.90 9.57 10.87
C VAL A 129 7.60 8.58 9.75
N VAL A 130 8.14 8.79 8.55
CA VAL A 130 7.93 7.89 7.41
C VAL A 130 8.37 6.46 7.71
N SER A 131 9.52 6.30 8.39
CA SER A 131 10.01 4.98 8.80
C SER A 131 9.09 4.31 9.82
N ALA A 132 8.63 5.09 10.81
CA ALA A 132 7.67 4.61 11.81
C ALA A 132 6.32 4.23 11.19
N LEU A 133 5.84 5.00 10.22
CA LEU A 133 4.62 4.73 9.45
C LEU A 133 4.72 3.42 8.67
N LEU A 134 5.83 3.21 7.94
CA LEU A 134 6.06 1.99 7.18
C LEU A 134 6.18 0.77 8.11
N ASN A 135 6.89 0.89 9.22
CA ASN A 135 6.98 -0.19 10.22
C ASN A 135 5.61 -0.54 10.81
N ALA A 136 4.80 0.47 11.17
CA ALA A 136 3.43 0.25 11.64
C ALA A 136 2.56 -0.43 10.56
N SER A 137 2.77 -0.09 9.29
CA SER A 137 2.05 -0.68 8.16
C SER A 137 2.45 -2.14 7.93
N LEU A 138 3.74 -2.47 8.01
CA LEU A 138 4.25 -3.84 7.93
C LEU A 138 3.73 -4.69 9.10
N ASP A 139 3.72 -4.14 10.31
CA ASP A 139 3.16 -4.82 11.48
C ASP A 139 1.67 -5.09 11.34
N TYR A 140 0.90 -4.13 10.85
CA TYR A 140 -0.52 -4.31 10.59
C TYR A 140 -0.78 -5.38 9.53
N PHE A 141 -0.01 -5.35 8.44
CA PHE A 141 -0.06 -6.37 7.40
C PHE A 141 0.14 -7.78 7.99
N ARG A 142 1.23 -7.99 8.74
CA ARG A 142 1.54 -9.29 9.34
C ARG A 142 0.48 -9.74 10.35
N LYS A 143 -0.03 -8.83 11.19
CA LYS A 143 -0.96 -9.15 12.29
C LYS A 143 -2.41 -9.34 11.84
N HIS A 144 -2.85 -8.65 10.79
CA HIS A 144 -4.28 -8.56 10.45
C HIS A 144 -4.62 -9.02 9.03
N LEU A 145 -3.71 -8.85 8.06
CA LEU A 145 -4.01 -9.14 6.66
C LEU A 145 -3.46 -10.49 6.20
N LEU A 146 -2.30 -10.90 6.72
CA LEU A 146 -1.59 -12.08 6.26
C LEU A 146 -2.39 -13.38 6.45
N GLU A 147 -3.05 -13.56 7.58
CA GLU A 147 -3.90 -14.74 7.82
C GLU A 147 -5.07 -14.80 6.82
N TRP A 148 -5.72 -13.66 6.56
CA TRP A 148 -6.80 -13.58 5.59
C TRP A 148 -6.30 -13.91 4.18
N ILE A 149 -5.13 -13.39 3.79
CA ILE A 149 -4.49 -13.66 2.50
C ILE A 149 -4.26 -15.16 2.32
N TRP A 150 -3.73 -15.85 3.33
CA TRP A 150 -3.55 -17.30 3.27
C TRP A 150 -4.88 -18.04 3.13
N LYS A 151 -5.90 -17.67 3.91
CA LYS A 151 -7.25 -18.26 3.81
C LYS A 151 -7.89 -18.05 2.43
N LYS A 152 -7.45 -17.05 1.67
CA LYS A 152 -7.92 -16.77 0.29
C LYS A 152 -7.02 -17.35 -0.81
N GLY A 153 -6.04 -18.20 -0.46
CA GLY A 153 -5.17 -18.89 -1.42
C GLY A 153 -3.85 -18.16 -1.72
N GLY A 154 -3.49 -17.15 -0.92
CA GLY A 154 -2.28 -16.37 -1.11
C GLY A 154 -2.40 -15.31 -2.21
N TRP A 155 -1.32 -14.57 -2.46
CA TRP A 155 -1.33 -13.45 -3.40
C TRP A 155 -1.64 -13.84 -4.84
N MET A 156 -1.32 -15.06 -5.25
CA MET A 156 -1.62 -15.56 -6.60
C MET A 156 -3.13 -15.59 -6.88
N SER A 157 -3.95 -15.90 -5.87
CA SER A 157 -5.41 -15.93 -5.97
C SER A 157 -6.06 -14.55 -6.02
N SER A 158 -5.29 -13.47 -5.80
CA SER A 158 -5.80 -12.10 -5.89
C SER A 158 -5.99 -11.63 -7.33
N ILE A 159 -5.22 -12.16 -8.29
CA ILE A 159 -5.17 -11.66 -9.67
C ILE A 159 -6.55 -11.69 -10.35
N PRO A 160 -7.31 -12.80 -10.35
CA PRO A 160 -8.63 -12.81 -10.98
C PRO A 160 -9.61 -11.82 -10.33
N ALA A 161 -9.58 -11.73 -8.99
CA ALA A 161 -10.46 -10.83 -8.24
C ALA A 161 -10.15 -9.35 -8.54
N LEU A 162 -8.88 -9.00 -8.67
CA LEU A 162 -8.42 -7.65 -8.99
C LEU A 162 -8.63 -7.29 -10.46
N ALA A 163 -8.49 -8.26 -11.38
CA ALA A 163 -8.73 -8.08 -12.81
C ALA A 163 -10.21 -7.81 -13.13
N CYS A 164 -11.14 -8.51 -12.46
CA CYS A 164 -12.58 -8.24 -12.61
C CYS A 164 -12.95 -6.80 -12.19
N PHE A 165 -12.30 -6.26 -11.17
CA PHE A 165 -12.50 -4.87 -10.77
C PHE A 165 -11.96 -3.89 -11.82
N SER A 166 -10.78 -4.16 -12.40
CA SER A 166 -10.24 -3.31 -13.47
C SER A 166 -11.16 -3.25 -14.70
N ILE A 167 -11.84 -4.36 -15.04
CA ILE A 167 -12.82 -4.40 -16.14
C ILE A 167 -14.11 -3.63 -15.78
N GLY A 168 -14.53 -3.67 -14.51
CA GLY A 168 -15.66 -2.87 -14.01
C GLY A 168 -15.43 -1.36 -14.11
N ILE A 169 -14.18 -0.90 -13.97
CA ILE A 169 -13.80 0.51 -14.12
C ILE A 169 -13.90 0.98 -15.58
N PHE A 170 -13.65 0.11 -16.56
CA PHE A 170 -13.84 0.43 -17.98
C PHE A 170 -15.31 0.42 -18.43
N SER A 171 -16.22 -0.18 -17.65
CA SER A 171 -17.62 -0.40 -18.08
C SER A 171 -18.69 0.30 -17.23
N GLY A 172 -18.37 0.93 -16.10
CA GLY A 172 -19.40 1.39 -15.17
C GLY A 172 -19.01 2.60 -14.36
N SER A 173 -19.76 3.69 -14.56
CA SER A 173 -19.73 4.93 -13.78
C SER A 173 -19.65 4.68 -12.27
N ILE A 174 -18.67 5.30 -11.60
CA ILE A 174 -18.56 5.37 -10.13
C ILE A 174 -19.71 6.26 -9.63
N LYS A 175 -20.91 5.67 -9.48
CA LYS A 175 -22.06 6.34 -8.83
C LYS A 175 -22.93 5.43 -7.97
N SER A 176 -22.55 4.19 -7.69
CA SER A 176 -23.30 3.41 -6.71
C SER A 176 -22.41 2.40 -6.01
N LYS A 177 -22.51 2.36 -4.67
CA LYS A 177 -21.81 1.48 -3.71
C LYS A 177 -20.66 2.12 -2.93
N LEU A 178 -20.92 3.32 -2.42
CA LEU A 178 -20.85 3.53 -0.97
C LEU A 178 -22.27 3.42 -0.42
#